data_AF-A0A968NMK5-F1
#
_entry.id   AF-A0A968NMK5-F1
#
_cell.length_a   1.000
_cell.length_b   1.000
_cell.length_c   1.000
_cell.angle_alpha   90.00
_cell.angle_beta   90.00
_cell.angle_gamma   90.00
#
_symmetry.space_group_name_H-M   'P 1'
#
loop_
_entity.id
_entity.type
_entity.pdbx_description
1 polymer ?
#
loop_
_entity_poly.entity_id
_entity_poly.type
_entity_poly.pdbx_seq_one_letter_code
_entity_poly.pdbx_strand_id
1 'polypeptide(L)' 'MNLSVELTLEQQFNLRIYREQIENLSQDEAQTYLVEVLRQLMIKDNVIKQLLVSNMFEQL' A
#
# COMPACT_ATOMS: atom_id res chain seq x y z
N MET A 1 1.70 19.99 6.43
CA MET A 1 2.04 18.92 5.48
C MET A 1 1.00 18.94 4.37
N ASN A 2 1.40 19.10 3.10
CA ASN A 2 0.48 18.91 1.99
C ASN A 2 0.40 17.40 1.73
N LEU A 3 -0.66 16.76 2.23
CA LEU A 3 -0.91 15.33 2.02
C LEU A 3 -1.51 15.17 0.62
N SER A 4 -0.66 15.15 -0.40
CA SER A 4 -1.12 14.78 -1.73
C SER A 4 -1.54 13.32 -1.71
N VAL A 5 -2.78 13.05 -2.10
CA VAL A 5 -3.34 11.70 -2.25
C VAL A 5 -2.93 11.09 -3.60
N GLU A 6 -2.34 11.90 -4.47
CA GLU A 6 -1.88 11.46 -5.78
C GLU A 6 -0.57 10.66 -5.68
N LEU A 7 -0.42 9.72 -6.62
CA LEU A 7 0.81 8.97 -6.76
C LEU A 7 1.92 9.86 -7.31
N THR A 8 3.11 9.76 -6.73
CA THR A 8 4.31 10.37 -7.31
C THR A 8 4.66 9.71 -8.65
N LEU A 9 5.46 10.39 -9.48
CA LEU A 9 5.94 9.82 -10.74
C LEU A 9 6.65 8.47 -10.55
N GLU A 10 7.45 8.35 -9.49
CA GLU A 10 8.13 7.10 -9.13
C GLU A 10 7.14 5.98 -8.78
N GLN A 11 6.09 6.31 -8.01
CA GLN A 11 5.05 5.34 -7.68
C GLN A 11 4.26 4.89 -8.93
N GLN A 12 3.99 5.81 -9.86
CA GLN A 12 3.37 5.48 -11.14
C GLN A 12 4.28 4.55 -11.98
N PHE A 13 5.59 4.80 -11.99
CA PHE A 13 6.56 3.93 -12.64
C PHE A 13 6.62 2.54 -11.99
N ASN A 14 6.61 2.45 -10.67
CA ASN A 14 6.55 1.18 -9.95
C ASN A 14 5.27 0.39 -10.28
N LEU A 15 4.11 1.07 -10.40
CA LEU A 15 2.88 0.42 -10.86
C LEU A 15 3.00 -0.17 -12.28
N ARG A 16 3.75 0.49 -13.17
CA ARG A 16 4.01 -0.05 -14.51
C ARG A 16 4.81 -1.35 -14.42
N ILE A 17 5.86 -1.38 -13.58
CA ILE A 17 6.68 -2.58 -13.35
C ILE A 17 5.83 -3.72 -12.77
N TYR A 18 5.02 -3.42 -11.74
CA TYR A 18 4.16 -4.44 -11.13
C TYR A 18 3.15 -5.01 -12.12
N ARG A 19 2.60 -4.18 -13.03
CA ARG A 19 1.72 -4.68 -14.09
C ARG A 19 2.41 -5.71 -14.98
N GLU A 20 3.64 -5.43 -15.42
CA GLU A 20 4.41 -6.38 -16.25
C GLU A 20 4.72 -7.68 -15.49
N GLN A 21 4.95 -7.60 -14.19
CA GLN A 21 5.16 -8.79 -13.35
C GLN A 21 3.87 -9.61 -13.15
N ILE A 22 2.74 -8.94 -12.91
CA ILE A 22 1.44 -9.57 -12.69
C ILE A 22 0.94 -10.28 -13.95
N GLU A 23 1.19 -9.71 -15.14
CA GLU A 23 0.82 -10.31 -16.43
C GLU A 23 1.41 -11.71 -16.66
N ASN A 24 2.51 -12.05 -15.97
CA ASN A 24 3.19 -13.34 -16.08
C ASN A 24 2.78 -14.35 -15.00
N LEU A 25 1.87 -14.01 -14.08
CA LEU A 25 1.44 -14.90 -13.01
C LEU A 25 0.41 -15.92 -13.50
N SER A 26 0.50 -17.14 -12.99
CA SER A 26 -0.62 -18.08 -13.06
C SER A 26 -1.79 -17.60 -12.20
N GLN A 27 -2.97 -18.17 -12.42
CA GLN A 27 -4.18 -17.85 -11.66
C GLN A 27 -3.99 -18.10 -10.15
N ASP A 28 -3.34 -19.20 -9.76
CA ASP A 28 -3.14 -19.56 -8.35
C ASP A 28 -2.13 -18.62 -7.67
N GLU A 29 -1.06 -18.25 -8.36
CA GLU A 29 -0.11 -17.25 -7.88
C GLU A 29 -0.79 -15.89 -7.72
N ALA A 30 -1.56 -15.44 -8.72
CA ALA A 30 -2.28 -14.17 -8.66
C ALA A 30 -3.28 -14.12 -7.50
N GLN A 31 -4.02 -15.20 -7.24
CA GLN A 31 -4.92 -15.29 -6.08
C GLN A 31 -4.14 -15.23 -4.75
N THR A 32 -3.03 -15.94 -4.66
CA THR A 32 -2.17 -15.93 -3.47
C THR A 32 -1.63 -14.53 -3.20
N TYR A 33 -1.08 -13.87 -4.22
CA TYR A 33 -0.58 -12.50 -4.10
C TYR A 33 -1.68 -11.50 -3.75
N LEU A 34 -2.88 -11.64 -4.31
CA LEU A 34 -4.01 -10.76 -4.02
C LEU A 34 -4.40 -10.81 -2.54
N VAL A 35 -4.48 -12.01 -1.96
CA VAL A 35 -4.78 -12.18 -0.52
C VAL A 35 -3.70 -11.49 0.33
N GLU A 36 -2.43 -11.64 -0.04
CA GLU A 36 -1.32 -11.00 0.67
C GLU A 36 -1.33 -9.47 0.57
N VAL A 37 -1.68 -8.92 -0.60
CA VAL A 37 -1.85 -7.46 -0.76
C VAL A 37 -2.99 -6.95 0.13
N LEU A 38 -4.13 -7.63 0.16
CA LEU A 38 -5.25 -7.26 1.03
C LEU A 38 -4.87 -7.32 2.51
N ARG A 39 -4.10 -8.35 2.92
CA ARG A 39 -3.55 -8.47 4.27
C ARG A 39 -2.65 -7.28 4.61
N GLN A 40 -1.75 -6.91 3.70
CA GLN A 40 -0.84 -5.77 3.90
C GLN A 40 -1.58 -4.44 3.97
N LEU A 41 -2.67 -4.25 3.21
CA LEU A 41 -3.51 -3.06 3.30
C LEU A 41 -4.12 -2.91 4.69
N MET A 42 -4.67 -3.99 5.27
CA MET A 42 -5.19 -3.96 6.64
C MET A 42 -4.12 -3.62 7.69
N ILE A 43 -2.90 -4.14 7.52
CA ILE A 43 -1.77 -3.81 8.41
C ILE A 43 -1.38 -2.34 8.26
N LYS A 44 -1.30 -1.83 7.04
CA LYS A 44 -1.01 -0.42 6.75
C LYS A 44 -2.04 0.51 7.39
N ASP A 45 -3.31 0.14 7.37
CA ASP A 45 -4.38 0.89 8.04
C ASP A 45 -4.18 0.94 9.56
N ASN A 46 -3.81 -0.19 10.18
CA ASN A 46 -3.53 -0.23 11.61
C ASN A 46 -2.33 0.66 11.98
N VAL A 47 -1.27 0.64 11.16
CA VAL A 47 -0.09 1.50 11.36
C VAL A 47 -0.46 2.98 11.24
N ILE A 48 -1.22 3.37 10.21
CA ILE A 48 -1.66 4.77 10.05
C ILE A 48 -2.50 5.21 11.25
N LYS A 49 -3.46 4.39 11.68
CA LYS A 49 -4.28 4.67 12.87
C LYS A 49 -3.41 4.89 14.10
N GLN A 50 -2.42 4.01 14.33
CA GLN A 50 -1.50 4.13 15.45
C GLN A 50 -0.69 5.44 15.37
N LEU A 51 -0.13 5.78 14.21
CA LEU A 51 0.65 7.02 14.04
C LEU A 51 -0.18 8.28 14.26
N LEU A 52 -1.43 8.30 13.76
CA LEU A 52 -2.35 9.42 14.00
C LEU A 52 -2.69 9.57 15.49
N VAL A 53 -2.96 8.45 16.16
CA VAL A 53 -3.24 8.43 17.60
C VAL A 53 -2.03 8.89 18.41
N SER A 54 -0.84 8.36 18.15
CA SER A 54 0.40 8.78 18.83
C SER A 54 0.68 10.28 18.66
N ASN A 55 0.50 10.80 17.44
CA ASN A 55 0.67 12.23 17.17
C ASN A 55 -0.32 13.12 17.95
N MET A 56 -1.53 12.63 18.26
CA MET A 56 -2.48 13.38 19.10
C MET A 56 -2.04 13.40 20.58
N PHE A 57 -1.41 12.35 21.07
CA PHE A 57 -0.93 12.28 22.45
C PHE A 57 0.35 13.07 22.70
N GLU A 58 1.21 13.28 21.69
CA GLU A 58 2.41 14.13 21.81
C GLU A 58 2.12 15.63 21.85
N GLN A 59 0.89 16.05 21.51
CA GLN A 59 0.47 17.48 21.50
C GLN A 59 -0.26 17.91 22.79
N LEU A 60 -0.40 17.01 23.78
CA LEU A 60 -1.00 17.26 25.10
C LEU A 60 0.06 17.28 26.20
#